data_AF-A0A0G3BKA9-F1
#
_entry.id   AF-A0A0G3BKA9-F1
#
_cell.length_a   1.000
_cell.length_b   1.000
_cell.length_c   1.000
_cell.angle_alpha   90.00
_cell.angle_beta   90.00
_cell.angle_gamma   90.00
#
_symmetry.space_group_name_H-M   'P 1'
#
loop_
_entity.id
_entity.type
_entity.pdbx_description
1 polymer ?
#
loop_
_entity_poly.entity_id
_entity_poly.type
_entity_poly.pdbx_seq_one_letter_code
_entity_poly.pdbx_strand_id
1 'polypeptide(L)'
;MQTHKPARFLVLIESGGPMVARLFDAQKVQLTEIDATSEEVAVMTSGVMPRRASDDPGWAAALQGHSAQERQAALVFDLNP
;
A
#
# COMPACT_ATOMS: atom_id res chain seq x y z
N MET A 1 -23.37 3.52 -12.78
CA MET A 1 -22.54 2.64 -11.93
C MET A 1 -21.11 3.15 -12.03
N GLN A 2 -20.58 3.80 -11.00
CA GLN A 2 -19.16 4.15 -10.99
C GLN A 2 -18.38 2.84 -10.84
N THR A 3 -17.61 2.47 -11.85
CA THR A 3 -16.72 1.31 -11.83
C THR A 3 -15.54 1.64 -10.93
N HIS A 4 -15.66 1.37 -9.63
CA HIS A 4 -14.51 1.41 -8.74
C HIS A 4 -13.53 0.33 -9.20
N LYS A 5 -12.34 0.75 -9.65
CA LYS A 5 -11.26 -0.19 -9.96
C LYS A 5 -10.98 -1.01 -8.69
N PRO A 6 -10.85 -2.34 -8.79
CA PRO A 6 -10.59 -3.16 -7.61
C PRO A 6 -9.21 -2.82 -7.03
N ALA A 7 -9.13 -2.76 -5.70
CA ALA A 7 -7.86 -2.67 -5.00
C ALA A 7 -7.07 -3.96 -5.26
N ARG A 8 -5.82 -3.80 -5.69
CA ARG A 8 -4.88 -4.89 -5.93
C ARG A 8 -3.79 -4.93 -4.88
N PHE A 9 -3.33 -3.77 -4.44
CA PHE A 9 -2.26 -3.65 -3.48
C PHE A 9 -2.69 -2.82 -2.27
N LEU A 10 -2.22 -3.23 -1.11
CA LEU A 10 -2.22 -2.42 0.10
C LEU A 10 -0.78 -2.07 0.45
N VAL A 11 -0.49 -0.80 0.63
CA VAL A 11 0.84 -0.34 1.04
C VAL A 11 0.75 0.27 2.44
N LEU A 12 1.56 -0.25 3.36
CA LEU A 12 1.75 0.31 4.70
C LEU A 12 3.05 1.12 4.71
N ILE A 13 2.97 2.37 5.16
CA ILE A 13 4.08 3.33 5.18
C ILE A 13 4.19 3.93 6.57
N GLU A 14 5.35 3.80 7.21
CA GLU A 14 5.63 4.50 8.47
C GLU A 14 6.09 5.93 8.14
N SER A 15 5.22 6.92 8.38
CA SER A 15 5.46 8.32 7.97
C SER A 15 5.70 9.21 9.18
N GLY A 16 6.91 9.18 9.73
CA GLY A 16 7.32 10.07 10.84
C GLY A 16 6.53 9.88 12.15
N GLY A 17 5.85 8.75 12.33
CA GLY A 17 5.06 8.43 13.52
C GLY A 17 3.91 7.47 13.21
N PRO A 18 2.75 7.94 12.72
CA PRO A 18 1.64 7.07 12.38
C PRO A 18 1.94 6.23 11.14
N MET A 19 1.49 4.98 11.17
CA MET A 19 1.48 4.13 9.99
C MET A 19 0.29 4.49 9.12
N VAL A 20 0.53 4.67 7.83
CA VAL A 20 -0.48 5.02 6.83
C VAL A 20 -0.73 3.81 5.95
N ALA A 21 -2.00 3.47 5.72
CA ALA A 21 -2.42 2.39 4.85
C ALA A 21 -3.07 2.95 3.58
N ARG A 22 -2.52 2.64 2.41
CA ARG A 22 -3.04 3.11 1.12
C ARG A 22 -3.35 1.94 0.19
N LEU A 23 -4.53 1.99 -0.40
CA LEU A 23 -4.95 1.04 -1.42
C LEU A 23 -4.59 1.55 -2.80
N PHE A 24 -4.11 0.65 -3.65
CA PHE A 24 -3.74 0.93 -5.03
C PHE A 24 -4.37 -0.10 -5.98
N ASP A 25 -4.66 0.33 -7.21
CA ASP A 25 -5.07 -0.56 -8.29
C ASP A 25 -3.88 -1.34 -8.89
N ALA A 26 -4.15 -2.22 -9.86
CA ALA A 26 -3.11 -3.00 -10.54
C ALA A 26 -2.08 -2.14 -11.30
N GLN A 27 -2.40 -0.88 -11.61
CA GLN A 27 -1.50 0.08 -12.24
C GLN A 27 -0.73 0.93 -11.21
N LYS A 28 -0.83 0.60 -9.92
CA LYS A 28 -0.24 1.34 -8.80
C LYS A 28 -0.76 2.78 -8.71
N VAL A 29 -2.01 3.02 -9.10
CA VAL A 29 -2.71 4.29 -8.87
C VAL A 29 -3.39 4.22 -7.51
N GLN A 30 -3.15 5.21 -6.66
CA GLN A 30 -3.79 5.29 -5.35
C GLN A 30 -5.31 5.41 -5.52
N LEU A 31 -6.04 4.53 -4.86
CA LEU A 31 -7.50 4.52 -4.82
C LEU A 31 -8.02 5.29 -3.62
N THR A 32 -7.53 4.93 -2.43
CA THR A 32 -7.92 5.56 -1.17
C THR A 32 -6.87 5.31 -0.09
N GLU A 33 -6.93 6.09 0.97
CA GLU A 33 -6.25 5.85 2.23
C GLU A 33 -7.25 5.26 3.23
N ILE A 34 -6.79 4.34 4.07
CA ILE A 34 -7.55 3.73 5.17
C ILE A 34 -6.72 3.80 6.45
N ASP A 35 -7.38 3.60 7.59
CA ASP A 35 -6.69 3.51 8.87
C ASP A 35 -5.85 2.22 8.92
N ALA A 36 -4.53 2.37 9.09
CA ALA A 36 -3.59 1.25 9.16
C ALA A 36 -3.83 0.32 10.37
N THR A 37 -4.54 0.81 11.39
CA THR A 37 -4.87 0.05 12.61
C THR A 37 -6.26 -0.58 12.57
N SER A 38 -6.99 -0.40 11.46
CA SER A 38 -8.33 -0.96 11.30
C SER A 38 -8.33 -2.49 11.20
N GLU A 39 -9.43 -3.10 11.64
CA GLU A 39 -9.67 -4.53 11.45
C GLU A 39 -9.66 -4.92 9.97
N GLU A 40 -10.11 -4.03 9.09
CA GLU A 40 -10.08 -4.23 7.64
C GLU A 40 -8.65 -4.48 7.13
N VAL A 41 -7.67 -3.69 7.56
CA VAL A 41 -6.26 -3.91 7.22
C VAL A 41 -5.76 -5.24 7.76
N ALA A 42 -6.12 -5.60 8.99
CA ALA A 42 -5.74 -6.89 9.58
C ALA A 42 -6.30 -8.07 8.78
N VAL A 43 -7.54 -7.98 8.29
CA VAL A 43 -8.15 -9.01 7.43
C VAL A 43 -7.49 -9.05 6.06
N MET A 44 -7.26 -7.89 5.42
CA MET A 44 -6.64 -7.80 4.10
C MET A 44 -5.21 -8.34 4.06
N THR A 45 -4.45 -8.16 5.14
CA THR A 45 -3.06 -8.62 5.23
C THR A 45 -2.93 -10.04 5.78
N SER A 46 -4.03 -10.63 6.28
CA SER A 46 -4.01 -11.96 6.87
C SER A 46 -3.61 -13.03 5.86
N GLY A 47 -2.53 -13.75 6.14
CA GLY A 47 -1.99 -14.78 5.25
C GLY A 47 -1.26 -14.25 4.00
N VAL A 48 -1.14 -12.94 3.85
CA VAL A 48 -0.40 -12.31 2.74
C VAL A 48 0.99 -11.90 3.22
N MET A 49 2.03 -12.38 2.53
CA MET A 49 3.41 -12.00 2.84
C MET A 49 3.73 -10.63 2.21
N PRO A 50 4.16 -9.63 2.99
CA PRO A 50 4.53 -8.33 2.44
C PRO A 50 5.85 -8.42 1.67
N ARG A 51 5.96 -7.62 0.62
CA ARG A 51 7.22 -7.29 -0.06
C ARG A 51 7.63 -5.87 0.25
N ARG A 52 8.90 -5.52 0.10
CA ARG A 52 9.30 -4.11 0.25
C ARG A 52 8.99 -3.37 -1.04
N ALA A 53 8.50 -2.14 -0.91
CA ALA A 53 8.29 -1.28 -2.08
C ALA A 53 9.61 -1.03 -2.85
N SER A 54 10.76 -1.10 -2.18
CA SER A 54 12.08 -1.03 -2.82
C SER A 54 12.36 -2.16 -3.83
N ASP A 55 11.66 -3.29 -3.73
CA ASP A 55 11.91 -4.45 -4.57
C ASP A 55 11.32 -4.28 -5.98
N ASP A 56 10.43 -3.31 -6.18
CA ASP A 56 9.80 -2.99 -7.48
C ASP A 56 9.88 -1.47 -7.76
N PRO A 57 10.66 -1.04 -8.76
CA PRO A 57 10.81 0.37 -9.13
C PRO A 57 9.50 1.10 -9.44
N GLY A 58 8.43 0.37 -9.80
CA GLY A 58 7.11 0.94 -10.04
C GLY A 58 6.51 1.64 -8.83
N TRP A 59 6.94 1.30 -7.61
CA TRP A 59 6.51 1.99 -6.39
C TRP A 59 7.18 3.34 -6.18
N ALA A 60 8.35 3.59 -6.78
CA ALA A 60 9.07 4.85 -6.60
C ALA A 60 8.25 6.06 -7.09
N ALA A 61 7.47 5.87 -8.16
CA ALA A 61 6.56 6.86 -8.71
C ALA A 61 5.24 6.94 -7.92
N ALA A 62 4.66 5.78 -7.57
CA ALA A 62 3.39 5.72 -6.84
C ALA A 62 3.48 6.30 -5.41
N LEU A 63 4.67 6.25 -4.80
CA LEU A 63 4.95 6.78 -3.46
C LEU A 63 5.65 8.13 -3.48
N GLN A 64 5.58 8.88 -4.59
CA GLN A 64 6.10 10.25 -4.63
C GLN A 64 5.42 11.11 -3.55
N GLY A 65 6.21 11.91 -2.84
CA GLY A 65 5.78 12.65 -1.64
C GLY A 65 6.25 12.02 -0.34
N HIS A 66 6.64 10.74 -0.34
CA HIS A 66 7.34 10.10 0.76
C HIS A 66 8.87 10.20 0.61
N SER A 67 9.56 10.23 1.75
CA SER A 67 11.02 10.23 1.78
C SER A 67 11.60 8.93 1.19
N ALA A 68 12.88 8.94 0.81
CA ALA A 68 13.52 7.72 0.32
C ALA A 68 13.51 6.59 1.36
N GLN A 69 13.67 6.93 2.65
CA GLN A 69 13.63 5.99 3.75
C GLN A 69 12.23 5.38 3.92
N GLU A 70 11.19 6.21 3.89
CA GLU A 70 9.79 5.77 3.96
C GLU A 70 9.45 4.82 2.80
N ARG A 71 9.87 5.16 1.59
CA ARG A 71 9.68 4.31 0.40
C ARG A 71 10.43 2.98 0.49
N GLN A 72 11.61 2.96 1.11
CA GLN A 72 12.36 1.72 1.32
C GLN A 72 11.75 0.83 2.40
N ALA A 73 11.19 1.44 3.45
CA ALA A 73 10.55 0.73 4.55
C ALA A 73 9.11 0.30 4.24
N ALA A 74 8.46 0.89 3.23
CA ALA A 74 7.09 0.61 2.88
C ALA A 74 6.85 -0.88 2.55
N LEU A 75 5.81 -1.44 3.16
CA LEU A 75 5.38 -2.82 2.98
C LEU A 75 4.24 -2.89 1.97
N VAL A 76 4.38 -3.74 0.97
CA VAL A 76 3.41 -3.94 -0.10
C VAL A 76 2.79 -5.32 0.04
N PHE A 77 1.48 -5.36 0.26
CA PHE A 77 0.68 -6.57 0.28
C PHE A 77 -0.08 -6.68 -1.05
N ASP A 78 0.04 -7.82 -1.72
CA ASP A 78 -0.78 -8.14 -2.90
C ASP A 78 -2.05 -8.84 -2.43
N LEU A 79 -3.20 -8.16 -2.55
CA LEU A 79 -4.47 -8.59 -1.96
C LEU A 79 -5.19 -9.66 -2.79
N ASN A 80 -4.69 -9.96 -3.99
CA ASN A 80 -5.34 -10.93 -4.87
C ASN A 80 -4.31 -11.59 -5.80
N PRO A 81 -3.31 -12.34 -5.30
CA PRO A 81 -2.15 -12.81 -6.07
C PRO A 81 -2.50 -13.43 -7.43
#